data_AF-A0A7J2H8C9-F1
#
_entry.id   AF-A0A7J2H8C9-F1
#
_cell.length_a   1.000
_cell.length_b   1.000
_cell.length_c   1.000
_cell.angle_alpha   90.00
_cell.angle_beta   90.00
_cell.angle_gamma   90.00
#
_symmetry.space_group_name_H-M   'P 1'
#
loop_
_entity.id
_entity.type
_entity.pdbx_description
1 polymer ?
#
loop_
_entity_poly.entity_id
_entity_poly.type
_entity_poly.pdbx_seq_one_letter_code
_entity_poly.pdbx_strand_id
1 'polypeptide(L)' 'MFEIIEEKSSALTFEEFVQEAVLGRIAAEIEMRAKKIYPLRKAEVRKIKVLKSVFEIPLRVPPLQASTET' A
#
# COMPACT_ATOMS: atom_id res chain seq x y z
N MET A 1 -10.46 11.45 3.31
CA MET A 1 -10.57 9.97 3.09
C MET A 1 -9.25 9.39 2.61
N PHE A 2 -8.62 9.97 1.59
CA PHE A 2 -7.29 9.54 1.13
C PHE A 2 -6.22 9.53 2.25
N GLU A 3 -6.30 10.46 3.19
CA GLU A 3 -5.47 10.52 4.40
C GLU A 3 -5.43 9.19 5.18
N ILE A 4 -6.56 8.50 5.34
CA ILE A 4 -6.62 7.22 6.08
C ILE A 4 -5.84 6.13 5.34
N ILE A 5 -5.94 6.14 4.00
CA ILE A 5 -5.24 5.18 3.15
C ILE A 5 -3.74 5.46 3.21
N GLU A 6 -3.33 6.73 3.19
CA GLU A 6 -1.92 7.14 3.32
C GLU A 6 -1.33 6.76 4.69
N GLU A 7 -2.03 7.07 5.78
CA GLU A 7 -1.64 6.71 7.15
C GLU A 7 -1.48 5.19 7.30
N LYS A 8 -2.46 4.41 6.83
CA LYS A 8 -2.43 2.95 6.87
C LYS A 8 -1.32 2.37 5.98
N SER A 9 -1.14 2.91 4.78
CA SER A 9 -0.08 2.45 3.87
C SER A 9 1.33 2.74 4.39
N SER A 10 1.49 3.77 5.21
CA SER A 10 2.78 4.13 5.82
C SER A 10 3.08 3.31 7.08
N ALA A 11 2.04 2.89 7.80
CA ALA A 11 2.19 2.15 9.06
C ALA A 11 2.34 0.63 8.87
N LEU A 12 1.75 0.05 7.83
CA LEU A 12 1.71 -1.40 7.62
C LEU A 12 2.65 -1.87 6.50
N THR A 13 3.07 -3.13 6.59
CA THR A 13 3.78 -3.80 5.49
C THR A 13 2.83 -4.11 4.32
N PHE A 14 3.40 -4.39 3.14
CA PHE A 14 2.60 -4.63 1.93
C PHE A 14 1.61 -5.80 2.09
N GLU A 15 2.04 -6.90 2.70
CA GLU A 15 1.18 -8.08 2.90
C GLU A 15 0.02 -7.80 3.86
N GLU A 16 0.31 -7.13 4.98
CA GLU A 16 -0.69 -6.77 5.97
C GLU A 16 -1.71 -5.78 5.41
N PHE A 17 -1.25 -4.78 4.65
CA PHE A 17 -2.13 -3.82 3.99
C PHE A 17 -3.07 -4.50 3.00
N VAL A 18 -2.57 -5.44 2.19
CA VAL A 18 -3.39 -6.21 1.26
C VAL A 18 -4.41 -7.06 2.03
N GLN A 19 -4.01 -7.69 3.13
CA GLN A 19 -4.91 -8.50 3.95
C GLN A 19 -6.04 -7.65 4.57
N GLU A 20 -5.73 -6.49 5.14
CA GLU A 20 -6.73 -5.59 5.70
C GLU A 20 -7.68 -5.00 4.63
N ALA A 21 -7.15 -4.74 3.44
CA ALA A 21 -7.93 -4.27 2.30
C ALA A 21 -8.90 -5.35 1.80
N VAL A 22 -8.45 -6.61 1.70
CA VAL A 22 -9.29 -7.75 1.28
C VAL A 22 -10.36 -8.07 2.33
N LEU A 23 -10.02 -8.01 3.61
CA LEU A 23 -10.98 -8.19 4.71
C LEU A 23 -11.98 -7.02 4.83
N GLY A 24 -11.71 -5.89 4.17
CA GLY A 24 -12.59 -4.72 4.17
C GLY A 24 -12.53 -3.88 5.43
N ARG A 25 -11.51 -4.06 6.29
CA ARG A 25 -11.35 -3.28 7.53
C ARG A 25 -11.12 -1.79 7.25
N ILE A 26 -10.30 -1.49 6.23
CA ILE A 26 -10.05 -0.12 5.76
C ILE A 26 -11.35 0.53 5.24
N ALA A 27 -12.19 -0.24 4.55
CA ALA A 27 -13.46 0.27 4.02
C ALA A 27 -14.46 0.61 5.15
N ALA A 28 -14.53 -0.23 6.19
CA ALA A 28 -15.39 0.01 7.35
C ALA A 28 -14.97 1.27 8.14
N GLU A 29 -13.66 1.51 8.29
CA GLU A 29 -13.14 2.70 8.96
C GLU A 29 -13.48 3.98 8.18
N ILE A 30 -13.33 3.93 6.85
CA ILE A 30 -13.73 5.00 5.93
C ILE A 30 -15.23 5.28 6.05
N GLU A 31 -16.07 4.25 6.08
CA GLU A 31 -17.52 4.37 6.19
C GLU A 31 -17.93 5.08 7.49
N MET A 32 -17.31 4.72 8.62
CA MET A 32 -17.63 5.33 9.91
C MET A 32 -17.28 6.83 9.96
N ARG A 33 -16.12 7.23 9.42
CA ARG A 33 -15.77 8.66 9.30
C ARG A 33 -16.67 9.38 8.31
N ALA A 34 -17.07 8.74 7.22
CA ALA A 34 -17.97 9.33 6.23
C ALA A 34 -19.36 9.63 6.79
N LYS A 35 -19.93 8.67 7.55
CA LYS A 35 -21.25 8.78 8.18
C LYS A 35 -21.38 10.00 9.09
N LYS A 36 -20.26 10.50 9.66
CA LYS A 36 -20.25 11.72 10.47
C LYS A 36 -20.57 12.98 9.67
N ILE A 37 -20.24 13.00 8.38
CA ILE A 37 -20.48 14.13 7.49
C ILE A 37 -21.81 13.95 6.76
N TYR A 38 -22.04 12.76 6.20
CA TYR A 38 -23.26 12.44 5.44
C TYR A 38 -23.55 10.94 5.45
N PRO A 39 -24.83 10.51 5.49
CA PRO A 39 -25.16 9.08 5.45
C PRO A 39 -24.86 8.45 4.09
N LEU A 40 -23.72 7.75 4.01
CA LEU A 40 -23.38 6.87 2.88
C LEU A 40 -23.95 5.46 3.07
N ARG A 41 -24.39 4.83 1.97
CA ARG A 41 -24.98 3.47 2.00
C ARG A 41 -23.95 2.35 2.20
N LYS A 42 -22.81 2.43 1.50
CA LYS A 42 -21.73 1.44 1.57
C LYS A 42 -20.45 2.07 1.03
N ALA A 43 -19.31 1.81 1.69
CA ALA A 43 -17.99 2.12 1.16
C ALA A 43 -17.25 0.82 0.87
N GLU A 44 -16.59 0.74 -0.29
CA GLU A 44 -15.83 -0.44 -0.71
C GLU A 44 -14.57 -0.03 -1.46
N VAL A 45 -13.53 -0.88 -1.36
CA VAL A 45 -12.33 -0.73 -2.18
C VAL A 45 -12.60 -1.35 -3.56
N ARG A 46 -12.91 -0.51 -4.55
CA ARG A 46 -13.29 -0.98 -5.89
C ARG A 46 -12.12 -1.58 -6.68
N LYS A 47 -10.92 -1.02 -6.58
CA LYS A 47 -9.76 -1.46 -7.34
C LYS A 47 -8.46 -1.10 -6.62
N ILE A 48 -7.55 -2.06 -6.57
CA ILE A 48 -6.16 -1.87 -6.13
C ILE A 48 -5.26 -2.07 -7.34
N LYS A 49 -4.27 -1.19 -7.51
CA LYS A 49 -3.24 -1.31 -8.55
C LYS A 49 -1.88 -1.23 -7.88
N VAL A 50 -1.00 -2.17 -8.17
CA VAL A 50 0.41 -2.11 -7.77
C VAL A 50 1.15 -1.34 -8.86
N LEU A 51 1.68 -0.17 -8.53
CA LEU A 51 2.39 0.70 -9.49
C LEU A 51 3.87 0.34 -9.65
N LYS A 52 4.49 -0.18 -8.58
CA LYS A 52 5.88 -0.62 -8.56
C LYS A 52 5.94 -1.94 -7.80
N SER A 53 6.40 -2.98 -8.48
CA SER A 53 6.71 -4.24 -7.81
C SER A 53 8.10 -4.15 -7.18
N VAL A 54 8.31 -4.80 -6.04
CA VAL A 54 9.63 -4.86 -5.39
C VAL A 54 10.66 -5.61 -6.27
N PHE A 55 10.20 -6.42 -7.23
CA PHE A 55 11.06 -7.17 -8.16
C PHE A 55 11.77 -6.32 -9.22
N GLU A 56 11.30 -5.10 -9.50
CA GLU A 56 11.84 -4.23 -10.57
C GLU A 56 12.73 -3.10 -10.07
N ILE A 57 13.10 -3.08 -8.80
CA ILE A 57 14.22 -2.24 -8.39
C ILE A 57 15.46 -2.95 -8.92
N PRO A 58 16.20 -2.39 -9.89
CA PRO A 58 17.50 -2.94 -10.23
C PRO A 58 18.30 -2.94 -8.94
N LEU A 59 18.65 -4.13 -8.44
CA LEU A 59 19.69 -4.26 -7.42
C LEU A 59 20.83 -3.37 -7.91
N ARG A 60 21.25 -2.41 -7.09
CA ARG A 60 22.53 -1.75 -7.30
C ARG A 60 23.55 -2.87 -7.21
N VAL A 61 23.88 -3.47 -8.35
CA VAL A 61 24.96 -4.43 -8.45
C VAL A 61 26.17 -3.69 -7.89
N PRO A 62 26.83 -4.23 -6.85
CA PRO A 62 28.12 -3.70 -6.46
C PRO A 62 28.97 -3.61 -7.74
N PRO A 63 29.68 -2.50 -7.98
CA PRO A 63 30.57 -2.43 -9.13
C PRO A 63 31.48 -3.65 -9.07
N LEU A 64 31.47 -4.44 -10.15
CA LEU A 64 32.38 -5.57 -10.35
C LEU A 64 33.76 -5.09 -9.89
N GLN A 65 34.30 -5.69 -8.84
CA GLN A 65 35.63 -5.35 -8.37
C GLN A 65 36.57 -5.44 -9.56
N ALA A 66 37.25 -4.33 -9.82
CA ALA A 66 38.17 -4.16 -10.90
C ALA A 66 39.08 -5.38 -11.00
N SER A 67 39.22 -5.88 -12.23
CA SER A 67 40.39 -6.61 -12.67
C SER A 67 41.63 -5.77 -12.37
N THR A 68 42.21 -5.96 -11.20
CA THR A 68 43.58 -5.54 -10.88
C THR A 68 44.35 -6.76 -10.43
N GLU A 69 45.21 -7.21 -11.35
CA GLU A 69 46.61 -7.58 -11.10
C GLU A 69 46.89 -8.86 -10.29
N THR A 70 47.20 -9.95 -11.00
CA THR A 70 48.48 -10.66 -10.86
C THR A 70 48.82 -11.39 -12.15
#